data_AF-A0A3L8Q4A7-F1
#
_entry.id   AF-A0A3L8Q4A7-F1
#
_cell.length_a   1.000
_cell.length_b   1.000
_cell.length_c   1.000
_cell.angle_alpha   90.00
_cell.angle_beta   90.00
_cell.angle_gamma   90.00
#
_symmetry.space_group_name_H-M   'P 1'
#
loop_
_entity.id
_entity.type
_entity.pdbx_description
1 polymer ?
#
loop_
_entity_poly.entity_id
_entity_poly.type
_entity_poly.pdbx_seq_one_letter_code
_entity_poly.pdbx_strand_id
1 'polypeptide(L)'
;MLEFQSPELLRMPLQVHTVDAMDPWEDLTELGYHLTELPVEPHLGKMVLYAVVLKCLDPVLTIACALACQDPFVLPTLVSQKRAAVLCRKRFAAGTFSDHMALLRAFQVVFHFRAY
;
A
#
# COMPACT_ATOMS: atom_id res chain seq x y z
N MET A 1 36.46 4.41 -13.72
CA MET A 1 35.90 3.06 -13.54
C MET A 1 35.50 2.99 -12.07
N LEU A 2 34.32 3.53 -11.74
CA LEU A 2 33.86 3.68 -10.35
C LEU A 2 33.10 2.42 -9.94
N GLU A 3 33.44 1.91 -8.77
CA GLU A 3 32.97 0.65 -8.18
C GLU A 3 31.46 0.68 -7.93
N PHE A 4 30.69 0.01 -8.79
CA PHE A 4 29.30 -0.38 -8.49
C PHE A 4 29.31 -1.69 -7.70
N GLN A 5 29.55 -1.62 -6.38
CA GLN A 5 29.39 -2.76 -5.48
C GLN A 5 28.63 -2.35 -4.21
N SER A 6 27.35 -2.00 -4.37
CA SER A 6 26.39 -2.11 -3.27
C SER A 6 25.02 -2.53 -3.82
N PRO A 7 24.47 -3.68 -3.39
CA PRO A 7 23.18 -4.19 -3.90
C PRO A 7 21.99 -3.28 -3.56
N GLU A 8 22.15 -2.32 -2.65
CA GLU A 8 21.14 -1.33 -2.31
C GLU A 8 20.94 -0.28 -3.40
N LEU A 9 22.00 0.14 -4.09
CA LEU A 9 21.91 1.10 -5.21
C LEU A 9 21.23 0.48 -6.45
N LEU A 10 21.22 -0.84 -6.57
CA LEU A 10 20.57 -1.56 -7.67
C LEU A 10 19.06 -1.78 -7.42
N ARG A 11 18.61 -1.66 -6.16
CA ARG A 11 17.18 -1.85 -5.81
C ARG A 11 16.31 -0.68 -6.24
N MET A 12 16.82 0.54 -6.14
CA MET A 12 16.09 1.75 -6.49
C MET A 12 15.71 1.81 -8.00
N PRO A 13 16.63 1.58 -8.95
CA PRO A 13 16.29 1.48 -10.38
C PRO A 13 15.34 0.30 -10.66
N LEU A 14 15.52 -0.85 -10.01
CA LEU A 14 14.62 -1.99 -10.19
C LEU A 14 13.17 -1.65 -9.78
N GLN A 15 12.98 -0.91 -8.69
CA GLN A 15 11.66 -0.55 -8.19
C GLN A 15 10.92 0.42 -9.12
N VAL A 16 11.62 1.37 -9.74
CA VAL A 16 11.00 2.32 -10.69
C VAL A 16 10.60 1.64 -12.01
N HIS A 17 11.36 0.64 -12.47
CA HIS A 17 10.94 -0.20 -13.60
C HIS A 17 9.71 -1.04 -13.25
N THR A 18 9.60 -1.58 -12.03
CA THR A 18 8.43 -2.39 -11.64
C THR A 18 7.10 -1.61 -11.58
N VAL A 19 7.16 -0.28 -11.49
CA VAL A 19 5.97 0.58 -11.52
C VAL A 19 5.75 1.24 -12.89
N ASP A 20 6.49 0.84 -13.93
CA ASP A 20 6.44 1.44 -15.27
C ASP A 20 6.71 2.96 -15.26
N ALA A 21 7.49 3.45 -14.30
CA ALA A 21 7.85 4.87 -14.21
C ALA A 21 8.96 5.24 -15.22
N MET A 22 9.74 4.26 -15.68
CA MET A 22 10.77 4.42 -16.69
C MET A 22 10.54 3.46 -17.85
N ASP A 23 10.89 3.89 -19.06
CA ASP A 23 10.85 3.08 -20.26
C ASP A 23 12.14 2.21 -20.42
N PRO A 24 12.27 1.39 -21.47
CA PRO A 24 13.44 0.55 -21.69
C PRO A 24 14.76 1.30 -21.94
N TRP A 25 14.71 2.61 -22.20
CA TRP A 25 15.87 3.48 -22.39
C TRP A 25 16.22 4.29 -21.13
N GLU A 26 15.56 3.98 -20.01
CA GLU A 26 15.71 4.66 -18.71
C GLU A 26 15.18 6.11 -18.70
N ASP A 27 14.36 6.48 -19.68
CA ASP A 27 13.65 7.76 -19.70
C ASP A 27 12.35 7.68 -18.87
N LEU A 28 11.96 8.78 -18.23
CA LEU A 28 10.70 8.85 -17.47
C LEU A 28 9.50 8.76 -18.42
N THR A 29 8.55 7.89 -18.08
CA THR A 29 7.24 7.84 -18.73
C THR A 29 6.35 8.99 -18.23
N GLU A 30 5.25 9.29 -18.92
CA GLU A 30 4.20 10.22 -18.44
C GLU A 30 3.71 9.87 -17.02
N LEU A 31 3.52 8.57 -16.77
CA LEU A 31 3.21 8.06 -15.42
C LEU A 31 4.35 8.38 -14.46
N GLY A 32 5.59 8.10 -14.86
CA GLY A 32 6.80 8.41 -14.10
C GLY A 32 6.87 9.87 -13.66
N TYR A 33 6.62 10.82 -14.58
CA TYR A 33 6.57 12.25 -14.26
C TYR A 33 5.54 12.55 -13.15
N HIS A 34 4.30 12.06 -13.28
CA HIS A 34 3.29 12.23 -12.23
C HIS A 34 3.71 11.59 -10.90
N LEU A 35 4.36 10.43 -10.93
CA LEU A 35 4.84 9.77 -9.70
C LEU A 35 5.95 10.57 -9.00
N THR A 36 6.81 11.29 -9.75
CA THR A 36 7.86 12.13 -9.14
C THR A 36 7.31 13.33 -8.37
N GLU A 37 6.09 13.77 -8.66
CA GLU A 37 5.43 14.89 -7.97
C GLU A 37 4.75 14.47 -6.65
N LEU A 38 4.57 13.17 -6.41
CA LEU A 38 3.84 12.67 -5.25
C LEU A 38 4.80 12.36 -4.08
N PRO A 39 4.51 12.83 -2.84
CA PRO A 39 5.35 12.59 -1.67
C PRO A 39 5.07 11.20 -1.04
N VAL A 40 5.00 10.16 -1.86
CA VAL A 40 4.74 8.77 -1.43
C VAL A 40 5.63 7.82 -2.24
N GLU A 41 5.74 6.57 -1.78
CA GLU A 41 6.44 5.56 -2.58
C GLU A 41 5.76 5.37 -3.95
N PRO A 42 6.52 5.22 -5.06
CA PRO A 42 5.98 5.20 -6.42
C PRO A 42 4.85 4.17 -6.63
N HIS A 43 4.93 3.02 -5.98
CA HIS A 43 3.92 1.96 -6.09
C HIS A 43 2.57 2.37 -5.47
N LEU A 44 2.59 3.13 -4.36
CA LEU A 44 1.39 3.68 -3.73
C LEU A 44 0.83 4.85 -4.55
N GLY A 45 1.71 5.71 -5.08
CA GLY A 45 1.32 6.77 -6.01
C GLY A 45 0.59 6.22 -7.23
N LYS A 46 1.13 5.15 -7.84
CA LYS A 46 0.48 4.47 -8.97
C LYS A 46 -0.88 3.89 -8.58
N MET A 47 -0.97 3.28 -7.40
CA MET A 47 -2.24 2.75 -6.89
C MET A 47 -3.32 3.85 -6.77
N VAL A 48 -2.96 5.03 -6.24
CA VAL A 48 -3.88 6.17 -6.09
C VAL A 48 -4.27 6.76 -7.45
N LEU A 49 -3.32 6.95 -8.37
CA LEU A 49 -3.60 7.46 -9.72
C LEU A 49 -4.59 6.55 -10.47
N TYR A 50 -4.39 5.24 -10.41
CA TYR A 50 -5.32 4.28 -11.02
C TYR A 50 -6.70 4.29 -10.35
N ALA A 51 -6.77 4.51 -9.04
CA ALA A 51 -8.04 4.59 -8.34
C ALA A 51 -8.90 5.79 -8.77
N VAL A 52 -8.27 6.91 -9.15
CA VAL A 52 -8.97 8.05 -9.75
C VAL A 52 -9.60 7.64 -11.09
N VAL A 53 -8.81 7.01 -11.97
CA VAL A 53 -9.27 6.57 -13.30
C VAL A 53 -10.39 5.53 -13.19
N LEU A 54 -10.27 4.59 -12.25
CA LEU A 54 -11.24 3.52 -12.01
C LEU A 54 -12.42 3.95 -11.10
N LYS A 55 -12.45 5.22 -10.67
CA LYS A 55 -13.51 5.79 -9.81
C LYS A 55 -13.71 5.06 -8.48
N CYS A 56 -12.63 4.57 -7.89
CA CYS A 56 -12.61 3.88 -6.60
C CYS A 56 -11.63 4.52 -5.61
N LEU A 57 -11.48 5.85 -5.68
CA LEU A 57 -10.49 6.60 -4.90
C LEU A 57 -10.63 6.41 -3.38
N ASP A 58 -11.83 6.55 -2.84
CA ASP A 58 -12.06 6.51 -1.38
C ASP A 58 -11.59 5.18 -0.71
N PRO A 59 -11.99 3.99 -1.17
CA PRO A 59 -11.50 2.75 -0.58
C PRO A 59 -10.01 2.53 -0.84
N VAL A 60 -9.50 2.90 -2.02
CA VAL A 60 -8.09 2.71 -2.34
C VAL A 60 -7.19 3.66 -1.55
N LEU A 61 -7.63 4.89 -1.30
CA LEU A 61 -6.88 5.85 -0.49
C LEU A 61 -6.75 5.35 0.95
N THR A 62 -7.82 4.80 1.51
CA THR A 62 -7.79 4.13 2.83
C THR A 62 -6.74 3.02 2.87
N ILE A 63 -6.73 2.16 1.85
CA ILE A 63 -5.76 1.07 1.73
C ILE A 63 -4.33 1.62 1.56
N ALA A 64 -4.14 2.63 0.69
CA ALA A 64 -2.84 3.27 0.46
C ALA A 64 -2.25 3.85 1.75
N CYS A 65 -3.07 4.56 2.52
CA CYS A 65 -2.64 5.11 3.81
C CYS A 65 -2.30 4.00 4.81
N ALA A 66 -3.09 2.92 4.87
CA ALA A 66 -2.79 1.80 5.77
C ALA A 66 -1.49 1.07 5.40
N LEU A 67 -1.13 1.03 4.11
CA LEU A 67 0.12 0.45 3.62
C LEU A 67 1.32 1.40 3.79
N ALA A 68 1.11 2.71 3.62
CA ALA A 68 2.14 3.74 3.82
C ALA A 68 2.49 3.93 5.30
N CYS A 69 1.54 3.65 6.18
CA CYS A 69 1.68 3.79 7.62
C CYS A 69 1.79 2.42 8.30
N GLN A 70 1.46 2.36 9.58
CA GLN A 70 1.51 1.15 10.38
C GLN A 70 0.22 0.31 10.21
N ASP A 71 0.38 -1.02 10.12
CA ASP A 71 -0.76 -1.96 10.13
C ASP A 71 -1.59 -1.75 11.43
N PRO A 72 -2.89 -1.43 11.32
CA PRO A 72 -3.76 -1.24 12.48
C PRO A 72 -4.04 -2.54 13.26
N PHE A 73 -3.75 -3.71 12.68
CA PHE A 73 -3.90 -4.99 13.36
C PHE A 73 -2.64 -5.34 14.16
N VAL A 74 -2.66 -5.00 15.45
CA VAL A 74 -1.56 -5.33 16.37
C VAL A 74 -1.67 -6.77 16.88
N LEU A 75 -0.60 -7.54 16.77
CA LEU A 75 -0.49 -8.86 17.38
C LEU A 75 -0.15 -8.72 18.87
N PRO A 76 -0.99 -9.24 19.79
CA PRO A 76 -0.73 -9.14 21.22
C PRO A 76 0.46 -10.03 21.64
N THR A 77 1.18 -9.58 22.67
CA THR A 77 2.32 -10.31 23.26
C THR A 77 1.88 -11.58 23.98
N LEU A 78 0.73 -11.53 24.66
CA LEU A 78 0.12 -12.67 25.36
C LEU A 78 -0.35 -13.74 24.35
N VAL A 79 0.24 -14.94 24.44
CA VAL A 79 -0.06 -16.07 23.53
C VAL A 79 -1.55 -16.44 23.54
N SER A 80 -2.21 -16.34 24.70
CA SER A 80 -3.65 -16.60 24.85
C SER A 80 -4.53 -15.68 23.99
N GLN A 81 -4.07 -14.48 23.68
CA GLN A 81 -4.81 -13.48 22.92
C GLN A 81 -4.50 -13.54 21.41
N LYS A 82 -3.36 -14.15 21.00
CA LYS A 82 -2.95 -14.22 19.59
C LYS A 82 -4.02 -14.85 18.69
N ARG A 83 -4.62 -15.96 19.14
CA ARG A 83 -5.68 -16.64 18.37
C ARG A 83 -6.91 -15.75 18.17
N ALA A 84 -7.30 -15.00 19.21
CA ALA A 84 -8.43 -14.09 19.13
C ALA A 84 -8.15 -12.92 18.17
N ALA A 85 -6.95 -12.34 18.22
CA ALA A 85 -6.53 -11.26 17.31
C ALA A 85 -6.57 -11.70 15.83
N VAL A 86 -6.04 -12.89 15.52
CA VAL A 86 -6.09 -13.47 14.17
C VAL A 86 -7.53 -13.69 13.70
N LEU A 87 -8.41 -14.21 14.56
CA LEU A 87 -9.82 -14.39 14.24
C LEU A 87 -10.54 -13.05 14.01
N CYS A 88 -10.21 -12.00 14.77
CA CYS A 88 -10.75 -10.66 14.55
C CYS A 88 -10.35 -10.11 13.17
N ARG A 89 -9.07 -10.17 12.79
CA ARG A 89 -8.62 -9.77 11.44
C ARG A 89 -9.32 -10.58 10.34
N LYS A 90 -9.47 -11.89 10.54
CA LYS A 90 -10.22 -12.76 9.60
C LYS A 90 -11.69 -12.37 9.45
N ARG A 91 -12.34 -11.90 10.53
CA ARG A 91 -13.72 -11.39 10.46
C ARG A 91 -13.81 -10.16 9.57
N PHE A 92 -12.87 -9.22 9.69
CA PHE A 92 -12.81 -8.05 8.80
C PHE A 92 -12.53 -8.43 7.35
N ALA A 93 -11.80 -9.51 7.07
CA ALA A 93 -11.65 -10.01 5.71
C ALA A 93 -12.98 -10.48 5.10
N ALA A 94 -14.00 -10.84 5.91
CA ALA A 94 -15.35 -11.18 5.46
C ALA A 94 -15.42 -12.16 4.26
N GLY A 95 -14.53 -13.15 4.24
CA GLY A 95 -14.48 -14.17 3.19
C GLY A 95 -13.90 -13.73 1.85
N THR A 96 -13.40 -12.49 1.71
CA THR A 96 -12.77 -12.02 0.46
C THR A 96 -11.32 -12.47 0.29
N PHE A 97 -10.75 -13.15 1.30
CA PHE A 97 -9.35 -13.60 1.32
C PHE A 97 -8.33 -12.50 0.97
N SER A 98 -8.64 -11.24 1.34
CA SER A 98 -7.83 -10.06 1.03
C SER A 98 -7.57 -9.26 2.30
N ASP A 99 -6.30 -9.10 2.64
CA ASP A 99 -5.87 -8.26 3.77
C ASP A 99 -6.20 -6.78 3.54
N HIS A 100 -6.08 -6.29 2.30
CA HIS A 100 -6.48 -4.92 1.93
C HIS A 100 -7.96 -4.67 2.24
N MET A 101 -8.82 -5.65 1.96
CA MET A 101 -10.25 -5.55 2.30
C MET A 101 -10.50 -5.63 3.81
N ALA A 102 -9.66 -6.35 4.55
CA ALA A 102 -9.71 -6.36 6.01
C ALA A 102 -9.35 -4.97 6.59
N LEU A 103 -8.31 -4.32 6.05
CA LEU A 103 -7.91 -2.95 6.41
C LEU A 103 -9.04 -1.95 6.14
N LEU A 104 -9.58 -1.98 4.91
CA LEU A 104 -10.68 -1.10 4.51
C LEU A 104 -11.89 -1.25 5.43
N ARG A 105 -12.31 -2.49 5.74
CA ARG A 105 -13.46 -2.72 6.60
C ARG A 105 -13.19 -2.36 8.06
N ALA A 106 -11.98 -2.57 8.56
CA ALA A 106 -11.61 -2.12 9.90
C ALA A 106 -11.71 -0.59 10.01
N PHE A 107 -11.19 0.14 9.01
CA PHE A 107 -11.31 1.59 8.93
C PHE A 107 -12.79 2.02 8.88
N GLN A 108 -13.57 1.45 7.97
CA GLN A 108 -15.00 1.78 7.81
C GLN A 108 -15.77 1.59 9.11
N VAL A 109 -15.52 0.52 9.87
CA VAL A 109 -16.16 0.32 11.18
C VAL A 109 -15.79 1.46 12.13
N VAL A 110 -14.51 1.77 12.29
CA VAL A 110 -14.07 2.85 13.21
C VAL A 110 -14.69 4.20 12.83
N PHE A 111 -14.72 4.55 11.55
CA PHE A 111 -15.23 5.85 11.11
C PHE A 111 -16.76 5.91 11.09
N HIS A 112 -17.45 4.81 10.79
CA HIS A 112 -18.91 4.75 10.91
C HIS A 112 -19.38 4.90 12.37
N PHE A 113 -18.61 4.37 13.33
CA PHE A 113 -18.86 4.54 14.77
C PHE A 113 -18.58 5.97 15.30
N ARG A 114 -17.89 6.83 14.54
CA ARG A 114 -17.59 8.23 14.94
C ARG A 114 -18.55 9.25 14.33
N ALA A 115 -19.48 8.80 13.49
CA ALA A 115 -20.51 9.64 12.86
C ALA A 115 -21.84 9.66 13.65
N TYR A 116 -21.90 8.97 14.80
CA TYR A 116 -22.97 8.97 15.78
C TYR A 116 -22.40 9.20 17.18
#